data_AF-A0A699SH87-F1
#
_entry.id   AF-A0A699SH87-F1
#
_cell.length_a   1.000
_cell.length_b   1.000
_cell.length_c   1.000
_cell.angle_alpha   90.00
_cell.angle_beta   90.00
_cell.angle_gamma   90.00
#
_symmetry.space_group_name_H-M   'P 1'
#
loop_
_entity.id
_entity.type
_entity.pdbx_description
1 polymer ?
#
loop_
_entity_poly.entity_id
_entity_poly.type
_entity_poly.pdbx_seq_one_letter_code
_entity_poly.pdbx_strand_id
1 'polypeptide(L)'
;AAGTCFKCGQAGHLQKDCKKNTTTSTSSQVDKKPGASGRVFAITEDHATKTSGIPLVHEVEFNIKLIPGAKPISKAPYRMAPIELKELKDQLQELLERGF
;
A
#
# COMPACT_ATOMS: atom_id res chain seq x y z
N ALA A 1 -8.08 20.11 -26.68
CA ALA A 1 -7.09 20.95 -25.98
C ALA A 1 -5.78 20.17 -25.89
N ALA A 2 -4.70 20.65 -26.51
CA ALA A 2 -3.40 19.99 -26.40
C ALA A 2 -2.86 20.22 -24.98
N GLY A 3 -2.78 19.15 -24.19
CA GLY A 3 -2.28 19.20 -22.82
C GLY A 3 -0.84 19.73 -22.76
N THR A 4 -0.50 20.36 -21.64
CA THR A 4 0.89 20.71 -21.32
C THR A 4 1.67 19.44 -20.97
N CYS A 5 2.94 19.39 -21.37
CA CYS A 5 3.81 18.28 -21.00
C CYS A 5 4.05 18.29 -19.49
N PHE A 6 3.70 17.20 -18.81
CA PHE A 6 3.83 17.06 -17.36
C PHE A 6 5.27 17.30 -16.84
N LYS A 7 6.29 17.05 -17.67
CA LYS A 7 7.71 17.21 -17.27
C LYS A 7 8.26 18.63 -17.42
N CYS A 8 7.76 19.40 -18.39
CA CYS A 8 8.35 20.71 -18.72
C CYS A 8 7.34 21.86 -18.79
N GLY A 9 6.06 21.57 -18.60
CA GLY A 9 4.95 22.53 -18.61
C GLY A 9 4.59 23.08 -19.99
N GLN A 10 5.32 22.74 -21.06
CA GLN A 10 5.07 23.29 -22.39
C GLN A 10 3.94 22.54 -23.12
N ALA A 11 3.03 23.29 -23.73
CA ALA A 11 1.95 22.74 -24.55
C ALA A 11 2.48 22.18 -25.88
N GLY A 12 1.80 21.18 -26.44
CA GLY A 12 2.07 20.67 -27.78
C GLY A 12 2.87 19.36 -27.86
N HIS A 13 3.22 18.72 -26.74
CA HIS A 13 3.78 17.37 -26.72
C HIS A 13 3.45 16.63 -25.41
N LEU A 14 3.46 15.30 -25.43
CA LEU A 14 3.29 14.47 -24.23
C LEU A 14 4.66 14.14 -23.60
N GLN A 15 4.69 13.80 -22.30
CA GLN A 15 5.90 13.50 -21.53
C GLN A 15 6.86 12.52 -22.22
N LYS A 16 6.33 11.51 -22.93
CA LYS A 16 7.12 10.49 -23.64
C LYS A 16 7.94 11.06 -24.82
N ASP A 17 7.49 12.18 -25.39
CA ASP A 17 8.08 12.84 -26.57
C ASP A 17 8.85 14.11 -26.16
N CYS A 18 9.03 14.34 -24.86
CA CYS A 18 9.71 15.53 -24.35
C CYS A 18 11.21 15.44 -24.64
N LYS A 19 11.72 16.30 -25.53
CA LYS A 19 13.15 16.41 -25.89
C LYS A 19 14.12 16.57 -24.70
N LYS A 20 13.62 16.77 -23.47
CA LYS A 20 14.40 16.81 -22.22
C LYS A 20 14.62 15.42 -21.60
N ASN A 21 14.28 14.33 -22.29
CA ASN A 21 14.46 12.95 -21.82
C ASN A 21 15.71 12.27 -22.38
N THR A 22 16.77 13.02 -22.66
CA THR A 22 18.04 12.45 -23.12
C THR A 22 18.82 11.84 -21.95
N THR A 23 18.68 10.53 -21.77
CA THR A 23 19.74 9.68 -21.21
C THR A 23 20.82 9.54 -22.28
N THR A 24 21.83 10.42 -22.26
CA THR A 24 23.07 10.24 -23.02
C THR A 24 24.05 9.47 -22.14
N SER A 25 24.38 8.25 -22.57
CA SER A 25 25.65 7.60 -22.25
C SER A 25 26.80 8.55 -22.59
N THR A 26 27.65 8.78 -21.59
CA THR A 26 28.98 9.41 -21.59
C THR A 26 29.52 9.85 -22.97
N SER A 27 29.58 11.16 -23.18
CA SER A 27 30.69 11.78 -23.90
C SER A 27 31.20 12.92 -23.04
N SER A 28 32.52 12.91 -22.84
CA SER A 28 33.32 13.64 -21.86
C SER A 28 32.99 15.13 -21.73
N GLN A 29 32.53 15.54 -20.54
CA GLN A 29 33.05 16.73 -19.85
C GLN A 29 32.67 16.72 -18.37
N VAL A 30 33.64 17.13 -17.56
CA VAL A 30 33.63 17.16 -16.09
C VAL A 30 32.74 18.29 -15.59
N ASP A 31 31.70 17.96 -14.84
CA ASP A 31 31.15 18.80 -13.78
C ASP A 31 30.59 17.87 -12.69
N LYS A 32 31.28 17.82 -11.54
CA LYS A 32 30.88 17.00 -10.40
C LYS A 32 29.58 17.54 -9.80
N LYS A 33 28.45 16.96 -10.18
CA LYS A 33 27.22 17.06 -9.40
C LYS A 33 27.42 16.27 -8.11
N PRO A 34 27.29 16.87 -6.91
CA PRO A 34 27.31 16.08 -5.69
C PRO A 34 26.18 15.07 -5.78
N GLY A 35 26.51 13.79 -5.80
CA GLY A 35 25.52 12.74 -5.60
C GLY A 35 24.81 13.05 -4.30
N ALA A 36 23.49 13.21 -4.33
CA ALA A 36 22.72 13.37 -3.10
C ALA A 36 22.93 12.10 -2.29
N SER A 37 23.80 12.17 -1.29
CA SER A 37 23.99 11.10 -0.32
C SER A 37 22.69 11.00 0.45
N GLY A 38 21.84 10.05 0.05
CA GLY A 38 20.66 9.70 0.83
C GLY A 38 21.11 9.15 2.17
N ARG A 39 20.75 9.80 3.27
CA ARG A 39 20.93 9.25 4.60
C ARG A 39 19.79 8.27 4.85
N VAL A 40 20.09 6.97 4.82
CA VAL A 40 19.19 5.93 5.33
C VAL A 40 19.33 5.94 6.84
N PHE A 41 18.26 6.34 7.55
CA PHE A 41 18.20 6.18 9.00
C PHE A 41 17.53 4.84 9.30
N ALA A 42 18.20 3.99 10.06
CA ALA A 42 17.56 2.81 10.64
C ALA A 42 16.50 3.31 11.64
N ILE A 43 15.26 2.86 11.48
CA ILE A 43 14.24 3.08 12.51
C ILE A 43 14.60 2.15 13.66
N THR A 44 15.26 2.69 14.67
CA THR A 44 15.50 1.99 15.95
C THR A 44 14.23 2.02 16.80
N GLU A 45 14.09 1.03 17.67
CA GLU A 45 12.96 0.89 18.62
C GLU A 45 12.74 2.17 19.46
N ASP A 46 13.83 2.83 19.86
CA ASP A 46 13.83 4.13 20.54
C ASP A 46 13.14 5.24 19.71
N HIS A 47 13.30 5.24 18.37
CA HIS A 47 12.67 6.25 17.51
C HIS A 47 11.18 6.00 17.31
N ALA A 48 10.74 4.73 17.31
CA ALA A 48 9.33 4.37 17.22
C ALA A 48 8.57 4.66 18.51
N THR A 49 9.20 4.45 19.66
CA THR A 49 8.60 4.75 20.98
C THR A 49 8.57 6.25 21.29
N LYS A 50 9.44 7.06 20.68
CA LYS A 50 9.44 8.53 20.86
C LYS A 50 8.36 9.26 20.04
N THR A 51 7.75 8.58 19.08
CA THR A 51 6.50 9.00 18.41
C THR A 51 5.23 8.56 19.15
N SER A 52 5.33 8.19 20.44
CA SER A 52 4.27 7.67 21.33
C SER A 52 3.09 8.58 21.64
N GLY A 53 2.73 9.50 20.75
CA GLY A 53 1.36 10.01 20.67
C GLY A 53 0.38 8.98 20.11
N ILE A 54 0.89 7.91 19.48
CA ILE A 54 0.10 6.84 18.84
C ILE A 54 0.57 5.52 19.47
N PRO A 55 -0.23 4.89 20.33
CA PRO A 55 0.06 3.57 20.88
C PRO A 55 0.33 2.58 19.73
N LEU A 56 1.43 1.82 19.76
CA LEU A 56 1.72 0.79 18.74
C LEU A 56 0.61 -0.28 18.65
N VAL A 57 -0.18 -0.41 19.72
CA VAL A 57 -1.41 -1.17 19.81
C VAL A 57 -2.52 -0.19 20.21
N HIS A 58 -3.35 0.18 19.25
CA HIS A 58 -4.61 0.83 19.56
C HIS A 58 -5.56 -0.26 20.07
N GLU A 59 -5.61 -0.49 21.38
CA GLU A 59 -6.73 -1.19 22.02
C GLU A 59 -7.97 -0.29 21.93
N VAL A 60 -8.50 -0.09 20.72
CA VAL A 60 -9.83 0.48 20.55
C VAL A 60 -10.80 -0.67 20.75
N GLU A 61 -11.40 -0.74 21.93
CA GLU A 61 -12.42 -1.73 22.23
C GLU A 61 -13.73 -1.37 21.51
N PHE A 62 -13.93 -2.00 20.34
CA PHE A 62 -15.16 -1.86 19.59
C PHE A 62 -16.27 -2.67 20.24
N ASN A 63 -17.23 -1.96 20.85
CA ASN A 63 -18.41 -2.58 21.44
C ASN A 63 -19.51 -2.77 20.37
N ILE A 64 -19.75 -4.02 19.96
CA ILE A 64 -20.88 -4.37 19.08
C ILE A 64 -22.11 -4.64 19.94
N LYS A 65 -23.08 -3.71 19.91
CA LYS A 65 -24.36 -3.88 20.60
C LYS A 65 -25.39 -4.49 19.66
N LEU A 66 -25.99 -5.60 20.08
CA LEU A 66 -27.19 -6.13 19.42
C LEU A 66 -28.41 -5.33 19.85
N ILE A 67 -29.34 -5.12 18.92
CA ILE A 67 -30.66 -4.57 19.26
C ILE A 67 -31.42 -5.64 20.05
N PRO A 68 -32.01 -5.31 21.22
CA PRO A 68 -32.80 -6.27 21.98
C PRO A 68 -33.89 -6.93 21.12
N GLY A 69 -33.95 -8.26 21.15
CA GLY A 69 -34.90 -9.03 20.33
C GLY A 69 -34.47 -9.28 18.87
N ALA A 70 -33.27 -8.86 18.47
CA ALA A 70 -32.71 -9.21 17.18
C ALA A 70 -32.52 -10.73 17.06
N LYS A 71 -33.02 -11.31 15.96
CA LYS A 71 -32.83 -12.72 15.65
C LYS A 71 -31.47 -12.93 14.98
N PRO A 72 -30.80 -14.09 15.20
CA PRO A 72 -29.61 -14.44 14.45
C PRO A 72 -29.88 -14.41 12.94
N ILE A 73 -28.93 -13.87 12.18
CA ILE A 73 -29.00 -13.91 10.71
C ILE A 73 -28.67 -15.32 10.28
N SER A 74 -29.64 -16.02 9.69
CA SER A 74 -29.44 -17.31 9.03
C SER A 74 -29.80 -17.14 7.56
N LYS A 75 -28.80 -17.25 6.68
CA LYS A 75 -28.98 -17.24 5.22
C LYS A 75 -28.58 -18.60 4.69
N ALA A 76 -29.31 -19.08 3.67
CA ALA A 76 -28.91 -20.29 2.98
C ALA A 76 -27.50 -20.13 2.39
N PRO A 77 -26.62 -21.15 2.51
CA PRO A 77 -25.30 -21.10 1.89
C PRO A 77 -25.41 -20.88 0.39
N TYR A 78 -24.49 -20.09 -0.16
CA TYR A 78 -24.33 -19.98 -1.61
C TYR A 78 -23.87 -21.33 -2.18
N ARG A 79 -24.32 -21.65 -3.39
CA ARG A 79 -23.83 -22.84 -4.09
C ARG A 79 -22.41 -22.58 -4.58
N MET A 80 -21.51 -23.49 -4.22
CA MET A 80 -20.10 -23.49 -4.63
C MET A 80 -19.76 -24.87 -5.21
N ALA A 81 -18.81 -24.93 -6.13
CA ALA A 81 -18.31 -26.20 -6.65
C ALA A 81 -17.50 -26.96 -5.57
N PRO A 82 -17.34 -28.29 -5.67
CA PRO A 82 -16.58 -29.05 -4.68
C PRO A 82 -15.14 -28.56 -4.47
N ILE A 83 -14.49 -28.06 -5.54
CA ILE A 83 -13.13 -27.51 -5.46
C ILE A 83 -13.07 -26.21 -4.65
N GLU A 84 -14.07 -25.34 -4.81
CA GLU A 84 -14.16 -24.08 -4.07
C GLU A 84 -14.49 -24.33 -2.59
N LEU A 85 -15.32 -25.33 -2.29
CA LEU A 85 -15.59 -25.75 -0.91
C LEU A 85 -14.36 -26.29 -0.21
N LYS A 86 -13.52 -27.06 -0.91
CA LYS A 86 -12.25 -27.55 -0.37
C LYS A 86 -11.32 -26.38 -0.03
N GLU A 87 -11.14 -25.47 -0.98
CA GLU A 87 -10.31 -24.28 -0.80
C GLU A 87 -10.80 -23.43 0.38
N LEU A 88 -12.10 -23.15 0.45
CA LEU A 88 -12.70 -22.40 1.56
C LEU A 88 -12.44 -23.08 2.91
N LYS A 89 -12.56 -24.40 2.97
CA LYS A 89 -12.26 -25.16 4.19
C LYS A 89 -10.79 -25.03 4.59
N ASP A 90 -9.88 -25.14 3.63
CA ASP A 90 -8.44 -25.05 3.89
C ASP A 90 -8.07 -23.64 4.41
N GLN A 91 -8.66 -22.59 3.84
CA GLN A 91 -8.49 -21.20 4.32
C GLN A 91 -9.04 -20.99 5.74
N LEU A 92 -10.21 -21.54 6.05
CA LEU A 92 -10.77 -21.46 7.40
C LEU A 92 -9.89 -22.18 8.43
N GLN A 93 -9.33 -23.34 8.06
CA GLN A 93 -8.42 -24.09 8.91
C GLN A 93 -7.14 -23.29 9.19
N GLU A 94 -6.56 -22.66 8.16
CA GLU A 94 -5.39 -21.81 8.31
C GLU A 94 -5.64 -20.63 9.27
N LEU A 95 -6.82 -20.00 9.19
CA LEU A 95 -7.18 -18.90 10.09
C LEU A 95 -7.29 -19.36 11.55
N LEU A 96 -7.89 -20.53 11.79
CA LEU A 96 -7.99 -21.11 13.14
C LEU A 96 -6.61 -21.46 13.70
N GLU A 97 -5.71 -21.98 12.87
CA GLU A 97 -4.32 -22.29 13.27
C GLU A 97 -3.51 -21.03 13.59
N ARG A 98 -3.86 -19.89 12.98
CA ARG A 98 -3.26 -18.58 13.25
C ARG A 98 -3.87 -17.88 14.47
N GLY A 99 -4.90 -18.45 15.09
CA GLY A 99 -5.54 -17.92 16.30
C GLY A 99 -6.53 -16.77 16.05
N PHE A 100 -7.13 -16.73 14.84
CA PHE A 100 -8.30 -15.89 14.57
C PHE A 100 -9.58 -16.48 15.17
#